data_AF-A0A0F9X8Y5-F1
#
_entry.id   AF-A0A0F9X8Y5-F1
#
_cell.length_a   1.000
_cell.length_b   1.000
_cell.length_c   1.000
_cell.angle_alpha   90.00
_cell.angle_beta   90.00
_cell.angle_gamma   90.00
#
_symmetry.space_group_name_H-M   'P 1'
#
loop_
_entity.id
_entity.type
_entity.pdbx_description
1 polymer ?
#
loop_
_entity_poly.entity_id
_entity_poly.type
_entity_poly.pdbx_seq_one_letter_code
_entity_poly.pdbx_strand_id
1 'polypeptide(L)'
;MRFSNIIAFGLFGANSALGLAILPREIAEIESVANATAKGIDVFGPIPDDAVKAHEGFYTAEEGTDAWAWIRAQIDIPAHARPATEKRQNYANIGIGMFAQDWCNGQAGWWDDVTYDVQHYVTLNMYSVGISYRGLRSNEQLDFSRQAGSDWCGKYLYSAGQNTPVGCFNSQAINCYRLTLH
;
A
#
# COMPACT_ATOMS: atom_id res chain seq x y z
N MET A 1 -52.29 12.22 42.75
CA MET A 1 -51.45 11.27 41.98
C MET A 1 -50.40 12.08 41.23
N ARG A 2 -49.13 12.00 41.64
CA ARG A 2 -47.98 12.57 40.91
C ARG A 2 -46.93 11.45 40.86
N PHE A 3 -46.64 10.97 39.66
CA PHE A 3 -45.59 9.99 39.41
C PHE A 3 -44.32 10.74 39.03
N SER A 4 -43.28 10.62 39.86
CA SER A 4 -41.93 11.05 39.52
C SER A 4 -41.16 9.84 39.00
N ASN A 5 -40.86 9.82 37.69
CA ASN A 5 -39.95 8.85 37.10
C ASN A 5 -38.52 9.41 37.13
N ILE A 6 -37.63 8.72 37.84
CA ILE A 6 -36.18 8.96 37.82
C ILE A 6 -35.63 8.18 36.62
N ILE A 7 -35.10 8.88 35.61
CA ILE A 7 -34.37 8.26 34.51
C ILE A 7 -32.90 8.24 34.90
N ALA A 8 -32.40 7.05 35.27
CA ALA A 8 -30.98 6.79 35.43
C ALA A 8 -30.36 6.59 34.04
N PHE A 9 -29.59 7.57 33.57
CA PHE A 9 -28.71 7.38 32.42
C PHE A 9 -27.48 6.59 32.87
N GLY A 10 -27.46 5.29 32.55
CA GLY A 10 -26.27 4.47 32.67
C GLY A 10 -25.19 4.95 31.70
N LEU A 11 -24.03 5.30 32.23
CA LEU A 11 -22.81 5.45 31.43
C LEU A 11 -22.43 4.08 30.86
N PHE A 12 -22.64 3.89 29.56
CA PHE A 12 -21.93 2.86 28.82
C PHE A 12 -20.49 3.34 28.63
N GLY A 13 -19.59 2.87 29.49
CA GLY A 13 -18.15 2.88 29.22
C GLY A 13 -17.87 1.95 28.06
N ALA A 14 -17.70 2.50 26.86
CA ALA A 14 -17.16 1.76 25.73
C ALA A 14 -15.66 1.55 25.99
N ASN A 15 -15.31 0.42 26.61
CA ASN A 15 -13.96 -0.12 26.57
C ASN A 15 -13.71 -0.63 25.14
N SER A 16 -13.24 0.25 24.27
CA SER A 16 -12.61 -0.16 23.02
C SER A 16 -11.27 -0.81 23.36
N ALA A 17 -11.30 -2.11 23.65
CA ALA A 17 -10.10 -2.93 23.59
C ALA A 17 -9.69 -2.99 22.12
N LEU A 18 -8.70 -2.18 21.73
CA LEU A 18 -7.91 -2.39 20.52
C LEU A 18 -7.34 -3.79 20.62
N GLY A 19 -8.00 -4.74 19.95
CA GLY A 19 -7.48 -6.08 19.78
C GLY A 19 -6.26 -5.99 18.89
N LEU A 20 -5.06 -5.91 19.49
CA LEU A 20 -3.83 -6.28 18.82
C LEU A 20 -4.01 -7.73 18.36
N ALA A 21 -4.35 -7.90 17.07
CA ALA A 21 -4.37 -9.22 16.47
C ALA A 21 -2.99 -9.84 16.69
N ILE A 22 -2.95 -11.01 17.33
CA ILE A 22 -1.69 -11.74 17.52
C ILE A 22 -1.18 -12.10 16.12
N LEU A 23 -0.16 -11.36 15.67
CA LEU A 23 0.48 -11.61 14.38
C LEU A 23 1.12 -13.02 14.42
N PRO A 24 0.96 -13.83 13.37
CA PRO A 24 1.75 -15.04 13.22
C PRO A 24 3.24 -14.73 13.36
N ARG A 25 3.98 -15.58 14.08
CA ARG A 25 5.38 -15.34 14.44
C ARG A 25 6.27 -15.00 13.25
N GLU A 26 6.06 -15.68 12.12
CA GLU A 26 6.78 -15.42 10.86
C GLU A 26 6.64 -13.97 10.39
N ILE A 27 5.43 -13.39 10.47
CA ILE A 27 5.17 -12.02 10.05
C ILE A 27 5.76 -11.03 11.06
N ALA A 28 5.67 -11.34 12.36
CA ALA A 28 6.22 -10.51 13.43
C ALA A 28 7.75 -10.42 13.42
N GLU A 29 8.44 -11.35 12.77
CA GLU A 29 9.90 -11.34 12.59
C GLU A 29 10.34 -10.50 11.37
N ILE A 30 9.42 -10.07 10.49
CA ILE A 30 9.72 -9.17 9.38
C ILE A 30 9.95 -7.75 9.94
N GLU A 31 11.14 -7.18 9.69
CA GLU A 31 11.57 -5.91 10.28
C GLU A 31 10.57 -4.76 10.05
N SER A 32 10.07 -4.58 8.82
CA SER A 32 9.12 -3.51 8.50
C SER A 32 7.78 -3.69 9.23
N VAL A 33 7.30 -4.93 9.36
CA VAL A 33 6.08 -5.24 10.12
C VAL A 33 6.30 -5.04 11.61
N ALA A 34 7.43 -5.50 12.15
CA ALA A 34 7.79 -5.33 13.55
C ALA A 34 7.88 -3.84 13.92
N ASN A 35 8.54 -3.04 13.08
CA ASN A 35 8.69 -1.60 13.27
C ASN A 35 7.33 -0.88 13.21
N ALA A 36 6.47 -1.22 12.26
CA ALA A 36 5.12 -0.65 12.18
C ALA A 36 4.26 -1.04 13.40
N THR A 37 4.30 -2.32 13.79
CA THR A 37 3.56 -2.83 14.94
C THR A 37 4.03 -2.20 16.25
N ALA A 38 5.34 -1.95 16.40
CA ALA A 38 5.90 -1.27 17.57
C ALA A 38 5.42 0.19 17.70
N LYS A 39 5.03 0.83 16.59
CA LYS A 39 4.36 2.13 16.58
C LYS A 39 2.85 2.06 16.86
N GLY A 40 2.28 0.86 16.99
CA GLY A 40 0.84 0.65 17.19
C GLY A 40 0.03 0.65 15.89
N ILE A 41 0.68 0.53 14.73
CA ILE A 41 0.03 0.53 13.42
C ILE A 41 -0.56 -0.86 13.14
N ASP A 42 -1.83 -0.90 12.74
CA ASP A 42 -2.46 -2.12 12.21
C ASP A 42 -2.07 -2.32 10.74
N VAL A 43 -1.09 -3.18 10.50
CA VAL A 43 -0.59 -3.49 9.14
C VAL A 43 -1.58 -4.25 8.27
N PHE A 44 -2.67 -4.78 8.82
CA PHE A 44 -3.78 -5.37 8.06
C PHE A 44 -5.01 -4.45 8.03
N GLY A 45 -4.93 -3.33 8.73
CA GLY A 45 -5.94 -2.28 8.75
C GLY A 45 -5.81 -1.33 7.56
N PRO A 46 -6.67 -0.30 7.52
CA PRO A 46 -6.58 0.74 6.50
C PRO A 46 -5.26 1.51 6.60
N ILE A 47 -4.88 2.17 5.50
CA ILE A 47 -3.75 3.10 5.51
C ILE A 47 -3.95 4.18 6.60
N PRO A 48 -2.92 4.50 7.40
CA PRO A 48 -2.98 5.57 8.39
C PRO A 48 -3.42 6.93 7.84
N ASP A 49 -3.97 7.77 8.72
CA ASP A 49 -4.60 9.05 8.38
C ASP A 49 -3.62 10.18 8.05
N ASP A 50 -2.34 10.00 8.39
CA ASP A 50 -1.25 10.89 7.98
C ASP A 50 -0.80 10.68 6.52
N ALA A 51 -1.40 9.72 5.80
CA ALA A 51 -1.25 9.61 4.35
C ALA A 51 -1.95 10.78 3.64
N VAL A 52 -1.24 11.42 2.71
CA VAL A 52 -1.82 12.49 1.88
C VAL A 52 -2.34 11.89 0.58
N LYS A 53 -3.64 12.04 0.31
CA LYS A 53 -4.23 11.58 -0.96
C LYS A 53 -3.94 12.59 -2.08
N ALA A 54 -3.18 12.15 -3.07
CA ALA A 54 -2.87 12.94 -4.26
C ALA A 54 -4.08 13.03 -5.21
N HIS A 55 -4.10 14.06 -6.05
CA HIS A 55 -5.19 14.30 -7.01
C HIS A 55 -5.34 13.14 -8.01
N GLU A 56 -4.23 12.50 -8.34
CA GLU A 56 -4.09 11.39 -9.27
C GLU A 56 -4.53 10.04 -8.66
N GLY A 57 -5.11 10.05 -7.45
CA GLY A 57 -5.79 8.89 -6.86
C GLY A 57 -4.92 7.96 -6.04
N PHE A 58 -3.69 8.35 -5.71
CA PHE A 58 -2.75 7.59 -4.87
C PHE A 58 -2.53 8.23 -3.52
N TYR A 59 -1.94 7.47 -2.60
CA TYR A 59 -1.51 7.97 -1.31
C TYR A 59 -0.01 8.27 -1.34
N THR A 60 0.37 9.45 -0.89
CA THR A 60 1.78 9.82 -0.63
C THR A 60 2.08 9.73 0.85
N ALA A 61 3.26 9.23 1.18
CA ALA A 61 3.77 9.25 2.54
C ALA A 61 5.28 9.55 2.56
N GLU A 62 5.70 10.38 3.50
CA GLU A 62 7.10 10.71 3.75
C GLU A 62 7.75 9.72 4.71
N GLU A 63 9.04 9.45 4.52
CA GLU A 63 9.78 8.57 5.42
C GLU A 63 9.71 9.05 6.88
N GLY A 64 9.44 8.12 7.80
CA GLY A 64 9.25 8.39 9.22
C GLY A 64 7.79 8.54 9.68
N THR A 65 6.85 8.80 8.75
CA THR A 65 5.40 8.83 9.02
C THR A 65 4.84 7.43 9.32
N ASP A 66 3.63 7.36 9.84
CA ASP A 66 2.95 6.10 10.14
C ASP A 66 2.42 5.46 8.85
N ALA A 67 1.85 6.27 7.94
CA ALA A 67 1.49 5.83 6.59
C ALA A 67 2.68 5.24 5.83
N TRP A 68 3.87 5.83 5.94
CA TRP A 68 5.06 5.27 5.30
C TRP A 68 5.45 3.92 5.89
N ALA A 69 5.43 3.78 7.22
CA ALA A 69 5.71 2.52 7.88
C ALA A 69 4.71 1.44 7.48
N TRP A 70 3.42 1.80 7.34
CA TRP A 70 2.38 0.92 6.83
C TRP A 70 2.66 0.50 5.37
N ILE A 71 2.96 1.44 4.48
CA ILE A 71 3.28 1.17 3.06
C ILE A 71 4.48 0.21 2.95
N ARG A 72 5.52 0.40 3.78
CA ARG A 72 6.66 -0.53 3.77
C ARG A 72 6.30 -1.91 4.26
N ALA A 73 5.55 -2.02 5.35
CA ALA A 73 5.08 -3.30 5.81
C ALA A 73 4.29 -4.05 4.72
N GLN A 74 3.46 -3.34 3.93
CA GLN A 74 2.67 -3.98 2.87
C GLN A 74 3.53 -4.77 1.87
N ILE A 75 4.66 -4.24 1.44
CA ILE A 75 5.50 -4.86 0.40
C ILE A 75 6.19 -6.13 0.92
N ASP A 76 6.46 -6.20 2.22
CA ASP A 76 7.22 -7.31 2.80
C ASP A 76 6.31 -8.41 3.36
N ILE A 77 5.00 -8.15 3.55
CA ILE A 77 4.02 -9.18 3.92
C ILE A 77 3.85 -10.19 2.78
N PRO A 78 4.15 -11.48 3.00
CA PRO A 78 4.03 -12.47 1.96
C PRO A 78 2.55 -12.76 1.65
N ALA A 79 2.25 -13.01 0.37
CA ALA A 79 0.87 -13.18 -0.11
C ALA A 79 0.06 -14.26 0.63
N HIS A 80 0.72 -15.34 1.08
CA HIS A 80 0.06 -16.44 1.79
C HIS A 80 -0.36 -16.08 3.22
N ALA A 81 0.22 -15.02 3.79
CA ALA A 81 -0.02 -14.58 5.15
C ALA A 81 -1.13 -13.52 5.24
N ARG A 82 -1.67 -13.08 4.10
CA ARG A 82 -2.74 -12.08 4.03
C ARG A 82 -4.13 -12.67 4.31
N PRO A 83 -5.02 -11.94 5.01
CA PRO A 83 -6.38 -12.38 5.26
C PRO A 83 -7.14 -12.72 3.97
N ALA A 84 -7.83 -13.86 3.95
CA ALA A 84 -8.61 -14.29 2.78
C ALA A 84 -9.77 -13.34 2.42
N THR A 85 -10.19 -12.46 3.35
CA THR A 85 -11.23 -11.46 3.17
C THR A 85 -10.84 -10.32 2.24
N GLU A 86 -9.55 -10.09 2.00
CA GLU A 86 -9.04 -9.11 1.02
C GLU A 86 -9.31 -9.53 -0.44
N LYS A 87 -9.80 -10.75 -0.69
CA LYS A 87 -9.91 -11.35 -2.03
C LYS A 87 -11.13 -10.92 -2.87
N ARG A 88 -11.75 -9.76 -2.67
CA ARG A 88 -12.96 -9.39 -3.44
C ARG A 88 -12.96 -7.91 -3.87
N GLN A 89 -12.67 -7.61 -5.14
CA GLN A 89 -13.59 -7.19 -6.23
C GLN A 89 -12.90 -6.32 -7.31
N ASN A 90 -13.40 -6.41 -8.55
CA ASN A 90 -13.27 -5.52 -9.74
C ASN A 90 -11.90 -5.03 -10.26
N TYR A 91 -10.79 -5.22 -9.53
CA TYR A 91 -9.46 -4.72 -9.88
C TYR A 91 -8.42 -5.84 -9.96
N ALA A 92 -7.13 -5.48 -10.12
CA ALA A 92 -6.05 -6.45 -10.12
C ALA A 92 -5.81 -7.07 -8.71
N ASN A 93 -6.34 -6.48 -7.63
CA ASN A 93 -6.08 -6.87 -6.23
C ASN A 93 -4.56 -6.97 -5.98
N ILE A 94 -3.83 -5.92 -6.37
CA ILE A 94 -2.39 -5.79 -6.26
C ILE A 94 -2.10 -4.36 -5.79
N GLY A 95 -1.18 -4.24 -4.85
CA GLY A 95 -0.68 -2.96 -4.38
C GLY A 95 0.62 -2.65 -5.12
N ILE A 96 0.76 -1.43 -5.62
CA ILE A 96 1.97 -0.98 -6.28
C ILE A 96 2.43 0.33 -5.64
N GLY A 97 3.68 0.33 -5.18
CA GLY A 97 4.36 1.49 -4.63
C GLY A 97 5.51 1.93 -5.53
N MET A 98 5.69 3.24 -5.69
CA MET A 98 6.89 3.84 -6.27
C MET A 98 7.61 4.68 -5.21
N PHE A 99 8.94 4.60 -5.18
CA PHE A 99 9.74 5.18 -4.08
C PHE A 99 10.86 6.07 -4.59
N ALA A 100 11.12 7.17 -3.91
CA ALA A 100 12.09 8.19 -4.30
C ALA A 100 13.55 7.75 -4.13
N GLN A 101 13.83 6.62 -3.47
CA GLN A 101 15.17 6.06 -3.31
C GLN A 101 15.19 4.56 -3.62
N ASP A 102 16.38 3.96 -3.56
CA ASP A 102 16.59 2.52 -3.74
C ASP A 102 15.94 1.71 -2.62
N TRP A 103 15.64 0.44 -2.92
CA TRP A 103 15.13 -0.56 -1.97
C TRP A 103 13.86 -0.12 -1.24
N CYS A 104 12.99 0.61 -1.96
CA CYS A 104 11.72 1.13 -1.50
C CYS A 104 11.88 2.10 -0.31
N ASN A 105 12.94 2.93 -0.30
CA ASN A 105 13.12 3.96 0.72
C ASN A 105 12.73 5.35 0.23
N GLY A 106 12.69 6.33 1.14
CA GLY A 106 12.27 7.69 0.85
C GLY A 106 10.77 7.82 0.61
N GLN A 107 10.38 8.99 0.09
CA GLN A 107 8.98 9.31 -0.22
C GLN A 107 8.34 8.25 -1.11
N ALA A 108 7.13 7.82 -0.75
CA ALA A 108 6.38 6.80 -1.46
C ALA A 108 5.14 7.39 -2.12
N GLY A 109 4.82 6.90 -3.32
CA GLY A 109 3.48 6.97 -3.92
C GLY A 109 2.89 5.56 -3.97
N TRP A 110 1.70 5.38 -3.39
CA TRP A 110 1.06 4.07 -3.20
C TRP A 110 -0.33 4.01 -3.81
N TRP A 111 -0.55 2.98 -4.63
CA TRP A 111 -1.85 2.61 -5.16
C TRP A 111 -2.26 1.27 -4.58
N ASP A 112 -3.45 1.25 -3.99
CA ASP A 112 -4.13 0.01 -3.64
C ASP A 112 -5.14 -0.34 -4.74
N ASP A 113 -5.43 -1.64 -4.90
CA ASP A 113 -6.36 -2.16 -5.92
C ASP A 113 -6.15 -1.58 -7.33
N VAL A 114 -4.93 -1.74 -7.87
CA VAL A 114 -4.53 -1.20 -9.18
C VAL A 114 -5.48 -1.64 -10.31
N THR A 115 -5.81 -0.69 -11.19
CA THR A 115 -6.65 -0.92 -12.38
C THR A 115 -5.79 -1.28 -13.59
N TYR A 116 -6.19 -2.28 -14.38
CA TYR A 116 -5.50 -2.61 -15.62
C TYR A 116 -5.65 -1.50 -16.66
N ASP A 117 -4.63 -1.37 -17.51
CA ASP A 117 -4.60 -0.50 -18.68
C ASP A 117 -4.72 1.00 -18.37
N VAL A 118 -4.57 1.39 -17.11
CA VAL A 118 -4.50 2.77 -16.64
C VAL A 118 -3.04 3.15 -16.40
N GLN A 119 -2.67 4.35 -16.86
CA GLN A 119 -1.38 4.94 -16.53
C GLN A 119 -1.46 5.58 -15.15
N HIS A 120 -0.62 5.09 -14.24
CA HIS A 120 -0.46 5.61 -12.89
C HIS A 120 0.86 6.37 -12.84
N TYR A 121 0.85 7.62 -12.39
CA TYR A 121 2.04 8.44 -12.36
C TYR A 121 2.17 9.26 -11.08
N VAL A 122 3.42 9.60 -10.78
CA VAL A 122 3.82 10.58 -9.78
C VAL A 122 4.57 11.72 -10.47
N THR A 123 4.59 12.89 -9.85
CA THR A 123 5.29 14.08 -10.37
C THR A 123 6.74 14.19 -9.90
N LEU A 124 7.28 13.12 -9.32
CA LEU A 124 8.65 13.02 -8.81
C LEU A 124 9.35 11.84 -9.49
N ASN A 125 10.68 11.89 -9.54
CA ASN A 125 11.46 10.73 -10.00
C ASN A 125 11.51 9.67 -8.91
N MET A 126 11.14 8.45 -9.27
CA MET A 126 11.17 7.29 -8.40
C MET A 126 12.21 6.28 -8.92
N TYR A 127 12.84 5.56 -8.01
CA TYR A 127 14.02 4.73 -8.25
C TYR A 127 13.86 3.29 -7.75
N SER A 128 12.72 2.97 -7.13
CA SER A 128 12.36 1.58 -6.86
C SER A 128 10.85 1.39 -6.83
N VAL A 129 10.45 0.14 -6.95
CA VAL A 129 9.06 -0.29 -7.06
C VAL A 129 8.79 -1.42 -6.08
N GLY A 130 7.69 -1.29 -5.34
CA GLY A 130 7.18 -2.32 -4.45
C GLY A 130 5.91 -2.94 -5.02
N ILE A 131 5.83 -4.27 -4.99
CA ILE A 131 4.63 -5.04 -5.34
C ILE A 131 4.13 -5.73 -4.08
N SER A 132 2.82 -5.65 -3.84
CA SER A 132 2.17 -6.21 -2.66
C SER A 132 0.87 -6.95 -3.00
N TYR A 133 0.32 -7.65 -2.00
CA TYR A 133 -0.82 -8.56 -2.04
C TYR A 133 -0.57 -9.85 -2.83
N ARG A 134 -0.02 -9.75 -4.03
CA ARG A 134 0.37 -10.87 -4.88
C ARG A 134 1.42 -10.44 -5.90
N GLY A 135 2.17 -11.41 -6.43
CA GLY A 135 3.01 -11.17 -7.60
C GLY A 135 2.17 -10.95 -8.87
N LEU A 136 2.85 -10.52 -9.93
CA LEU A 136 2.30 -10.50 -11.28
C LEU A 136 1.96 -11.93 -11.72
N ARG A 137 0.88 -12.10 -12.46
CA ARG A 137 0.52 -13.37 -13.12
C ARG A 137 1.33 -13.56 -14.39
N SER A 138 1.28 -14.77 -14.95
CA SER A 138 1.96 -15.10 -16.21
C SER A 138 1.48 -14.28 -17.41
N ASN A 139 0.26 -13.76 -17.34
CA ASN A 139 -0.35 -12.95 -18.38
C ASN A 139 -0.42 -11.45 -18.00
N GLU A 140 0.36 -11.03 -16.99
CA GLU A 140 0.44 -9.64 -16.55
C GLU A 140 1.83 -9.08 -16.81
N GLN A 141 1.88 -7.78 -17.10
CA GLN A 141 3.12 -7.05 -17.30
C GLN A 141 3.00 -5.65 -16.68
N LEU A 142 4.09 -5.20 -16.05
CA LEU A 142 4.18 -3.88 -15.46
C LEU A 142 5.15 -3.04 -16.27
N ASP A 143 4.63 -2.15 -17.10
CA ASP A 143 5.40 -1.27 -17.97
C ASP A 143 5.77 0.00 -17.23
N PHE A 144 7.02 0.42 -17.33
CA PHE A 144 7.52 1.64 -16.72
C PHE A 144 7.86 2.69 -17.77
N SER A 145 7.52 3.92 -17.44
CA SER A 145 7.77 5.10 -18.26
C SER A 145 8.30 6.24 -17.41
N ARG A 146 8.90 7.21 -18.08
CA ARG A 146 9.35 8.47 -17.48
C ARG A 146 8.80 9.65 -18.24
N GLN A 147 8.93 10.82 -17.62
CA GLN A 147 8.53 12.07 -18.22
C GLN A 147 9.27 12.34 -19.55
N ALA A 148 8.51 12.74 -20.55
CA ALA A 148 8.99 13.31 -21.79
C ALA A 148 8.11 14.50 -22.20
N GLY A 149 8.71 15.68 -22.33
CA GLY A 149 7.94 16.92 -22.51
C GLY A 149 7.01 17.17 -21.31
N SER A 150 5.72 17.33 -21.57
CA SER A 150 4.68 17.52 -20.53
C SER A 150 3.98 16.23 -20.10
N ASP A 151 4.33 15.08 -20.69
CA ASP A 151 3.70 13.80 -20.38
C ASP A 151 4.57 13.00 -19.42
N TRP A 152 4.08 12.76 -18.20
CA TRP A 152 4.75 11.97 -17.16
C TRP A 152 4.98 10.50 -17.55
N CYS A 153 4.22 9.99 -18.51
CA CYS A 153 4.35 8.66 -19.09
C CYS A 153 4.94 8.68 -20.51
N GLY A 154 5.45 9.83 -20.97
CA GLY A 154 5.73 10.08 -22.39
C GLY A 154 6.89 9.29 -23.00
N LYS A 155 7.74 8.65 -22.19
CA LYS A 155 8.81 7.77 -22.68
C LYS A 155 8.81 6.43 -21.95
N TYR A 156 8.44 5.38 -22.67
CA TYR A 156 8.63 4.00 -22.24
C TYR A 156 10.11 3.71 -21.95
N LEU A 157 10.35 2.93 -20.89
CA LEU A 157 11.69 2.52 -20.46
C LEU A 157 11.87 1.01 -20.58
N TYR A 158 11.13 0.25 -19.79
CA TYR A 158 11.22 -1.20 -19.71
C TYR A 158 9.98 -1.75 -18.99
N SER A 159 9.85 -3.08 -18.94
CA SER A 159 8.80 -3.76 -18.19
C SER A 159 9.40 -4.65 -17.11
N ALA A 160 8.73 -4.75 -15.96
CA ALA A 160 8.98 -5.87 -15.07
C ALA A 160 8.56 -7.16 -15.78
N GLY A 161 9.35 -8.22 -15.65
CA GLY A 161 9.06 -9.50 -16.28
C GLY A 161 7.74 -10.12 -15.78
N GLN A 162 7.19 -11.03 -16.57
CA GLN A 162 6.06 -11.86 -16.14
C GLN A 162 6.42 -12.63 -14.86
N ASN A 163 5.43 -12.90 -14.00
CA ASN A 163 5.63 -13.59 -12.72
C ASN A 163 6.56 -12.87 -11.73
N THR A 164 6.68 -11.54 -11.82
CA THR A 164 7.43 -10.77 -10.81
C THR A 164 6.77 -10.97 -9.44
N PRO A 165 7.51 -11.41 -8.40
CA PRO A 165 6.95 -11.72 -7.09
C PRO A 165 6.57 -10.46 -6.29
N VAL A 166 5.87 -10.67 -5.17
CA VAL A 166 5.74 -9.66 -4.10
C VAL A 166 7.15 -9.27 -3.62
N GLY A 167 7.33 -8.00 -3.31
CA GLY A 167 8.58 -7.48 -2.76
C GLY A 167 9.02 -6.19 -3.43
N CYS A 168 10.24 -5.77 -3.13
CA CYS A 168 10.82 -4.54 -3.62
C CYS A 168 11.96 -4.81 -4.62
N PHE A 169 12.05 -4.00 -5.67
CA PHE A 169 13.18 -4.00 -6.59
C PHE A 169 13.53 -2.59 -7.07
N ASN A 170 14.81 -2.39 -7.39
CA ASN A 170 15.29 -1.12 -7.93
C ASN A 170 14.87 -0.95 -9.40
N SER A 171 14.62 0.30 -9.77
CA SER A 171 14.29 0.74 -11.12
C SER A 171 15.30 1.75 -11.64
N GLN A 172 15.22 2.06 -12.92
CA GLN A 172 15.73 3.34 -13.40
C GLN A 172 14.84 4.48 -12.87
N ALA A 173 15.21 5.74 -13.12
CA ALA A 173 14.34 6.88 -12.85
C ALA A 173 13.03 6.76 -13.65
N ILE A 174 11.93 6.49 -12.96
CA ILE A 174 10.57 6.32 -13.49
C ILE A 174 9.65 7.39 -12.90
N ASN A 175 8.60 7.75 -13.64
CA ASN A 175 7.53 8.62 -13.14
C ASN A 175 6.16 7.95 -13.26
N CYS A 176 6.07 6.87 -14.05
CA CYS A 176 4.82 6.26 -14.43
C CYS A 176 4.95 4.75 -14.58
N TYR A 177 3.88 4.05 -14.24
CA TYR A 177 3.69 2.64 -14.58
C TYR A 177 2.33 2.39 -15.21
N ARG A 178 2.22 1.26 -15.92
CA ARG A 178 0.95 0.70 -16.40
C ARG A 178 0.97 -0.81 -16.20
N LEU A 179 -0.07 -1.34 -15.55
CA LEU A 179 -0.29 -2.78 -15.44
C LEU A 179 -1.19 -3.25 -16.58
N THR A 180 -0.74 -4.19 -17.40
CA THR A 180 -1.48 -4.70 -18.57
C THR A 180 -1.77 -6.20 -18.47
N LEU A 181 -2.76 -6.65 -19.24
CA LEU A 181 -3.03 -8.06 -19.52
C LEU A 181 -2.56 -8.41 -20.94
N HIS A 182 -1.95 -9.58 -21.09
CA HIS A 182 -1.49 -10.15 -22.36
C HIS A 182 -2.19 -11.47 -22.71
#